data_AF-A0A024EF74-F1
#
_entry.id   AF-A0A024EF74-F1
#
_cell.length_a   1.000
_cell.length_b   1.000
_cell.length_c   1.000
_cell.angle_alpha   90.00
_cell.angle_beta   90.00
_cell.angle_gamma   90.00
#
_symmetry.space_group_name_H-M   'P 1'
#
loop_
_entity.id
_entity.type
_entity.pdbx_description
1 polymer ?
#
loop_
_entity_poly.entity_id
_entity_poly.type
_entity_poly.pdbx_seq_one_letter_code
_entity_poly.pdbx_strand_id
1 'polypeptide(L)' 'MLLIDNDAPLRELHNCVSERLNAVLKYLNLMACTSLPDYAENDINTVTNIARIMVQDVADVFGVIEQRGFDTPKLQ' A
#
# COMPACT_ATOMS: atom_id res chain seq x y z
N MET A 1 -9.94 4.96 -1.63
CA MET A 1 -9.28 3.87 -2.36
C MET A 1 -9.03 4.37 -3.76
N LEU A 2 -7.77 4.62 -4.11
CA LEU A 2 -7.42 5.14 -5.43
C LEU A 2 -7.84 4.12 -6.49
N LEU A 3 -8.49 4.60 -7.54
CA LEU A 3 -8.95 3.76 -8.66
C LEU A 3 -7.72 3.02 -9.23
N ILE A 4 -7.68 1.69 -9.09
CA ILE A 4 -6.66 0.86 -9.73
C ILE A 4 -7.11 0.62 -11.15
N ASP A 5 -6.31 1.05 -12.13
CA ASP A 5 -6.53 0.66 -13.51
C ASP A 5 -6.12 -0.82 -13.67
N ASN A 6 -7.12 -1.70 -13.63
CA ASN A 6 -6.91 -3.14 -13.72
C ASN A 6 -6.36 -3.58 -15.07
N ASP A 7 -6.44 -2.75 -16.11
CA ASP A 7 -5.99 -3.07 -17.47
C ASP A 7 -4.56 -2.58 -17.75
N ALA A 8 -4.01 -1.70 -16.89
CA ALA A 8 -2.65 -1.17 -17.03
C ALA A 8 -1.58 -2.27 -17.16
N PRO A 9 -0.50 -2.09 -17.92
CA PRO A 9 0.57 -3.10 -18.02
C PRO A 9 1.12 -3.53 -16.65
N LEU A 10 1.45 -4.83 -16.48
CA LEU A 10 1.99 -5.36 -15.21
C LEU A 10 3.22 -4.58 -14.70
N ARG A 11 4.05 -4.07 -15.61
CA ARG A 11 5.19 -3.20 -15.27
C ARG A 11 4.75 -1.88 -14.63
N GLU A 12 3.66 -1.29 -15.11
CA GLU A 12 3.10 -0.06 -14.55
C GLU A 12 2.44 -0.32 -13.19
N LEU A 13 1.74 -1.44 -13.05
CA LEU A 13 1.22 -1.90 -11.75
C LEU A 13 2.35 -2.13 -10.73
N HIS A 14 3.46 -2.75 -11.16
CA HIS A 14 4.65 -2.94 -10.33
C HIS A 14 5.29 -1.60 -9.90
N ASN A 15 5.39 -0.63 -10.81
CA ASN A 15 5.88 0.70 -10.47
C ASN A 15 4.95 1.39 -9.46
N CYS A 16 3.63 1.30 -9.69
CA CYS A 16 2.60 1.85 -8.83
C CYS A 16 2.67 1.28 -7.40
N VAL A 17 2.78 -0.05 -7.25
CA VAL A 17 2.91 -0.68 -5.92
C VAL A 17 4.23 -0.29 -5.26
N SER A 18 5.32 -0.15 -6.02
CA SER A 18 6.63 0.29 -5.51
C SER A 18 6.58 1.71 -4.95
N GLU A 19 5.93 2.64 -5.66
CA GLU A 19 5.74 4.02 -5.22
C GLU A 19 4.87 4.10 -3.95
N ARG A 20 3.75 3.37 -3.93
CA ARG A 20 2.82 3.31 -2.79
C ARG A 20 3.50 2.71 -1.55
N LEU A 21 4.25 1.63 -1.71
CA LEU A 21 5.03 1.04 -0.62
C LEU A 21 6.07 2.01 -0.07
N ASN A 22 6.78 2.74 -0.94
CA ASN A 22 7.73 3.76 -0.52
C ASN A 22 7.07 4.88 0.30
N ALA A 23 5.85 5.29 -0.09
CA ALA A 23 5.08 6.27 0.66
C ALA A 23 4.66 5.73 2.04
N VAL A 24 4.23 4.46 2.13
CA VAL A 24 3.91 3.80 3.41
C VAL A 24 5.13 3.79 4.32
N LEU A 25 6.29 3.38 3.80
CA LEU A 25 7.53 3.34 4.59
C LEU A 25 7.94 4.72 5.09
N LYS A 26 7.83 5.76 4.26
CA LYS A 26 8.11 7.15 4.67
C LYS A 26 7.17 7.61 5.78
N TYR A 27 5.87 7.29 5.67
CA TYR A 27 4.89 7.62 6.69
C TYR A 27 5.19 6.90 8.00
N LEU A 28 5.42 5.58 7.97
CA LEU A 28 5.74 4.80 9.16
C LEU A 28 7.05 5.26 9.82
N ASN A 29 8.08 5.60 9.04
CA ASN A 29 9.32 6.16 9.56
C ASN A 29 9.09 7.51 10.25
N LEU A 30 8.31 8.41 9.63
CA LEU A 30 7.94 9.68 10.25
C LEU A 30 7.25 9.45 11.60
N MET A 31 6.29 8.52 11.64
CA MET A 31 5.54 8.22 12.86
C MET A 31 6.40 7.54 13.94
N ALA A 32 7.33 6.68 13.55
CA ALA A 32 8.27 6.03 14.47
C ALA A 32 9.30 7.00 15.07
N CYS A 33 9.70 8.03 14.31
CA CYS A 33 10.64 9.05 14.75
C CYS A 33 9.98 10.25 15.45
N THR A 34 8.66 10.39 15.35
CA THR A 34 7.92 11.47 16.01
C THR A 34 7.59 11.06 17.43
N SER A 35 8.16 11.76 18.41
CA SER A 35 7.72 11.65 19.80
C SER A 35 6.32 12.28 19.89
N LEU A 36 5.28 11.46 19.99
CA LEU A 36 3.91 11.90 20.24
C LEU A 36 3.87 12.49 21.66
N PRO A 37 3.77 13.83 21.84
CA PRO A 37 3.70 14.42 23.16
C PRO A 37 2.32 14.12 23.73
N ASP A 38 2.28 13.42 24.87
CA ASP A 38 1.09 13.00 25.62
C ASP A 38 -0.06 12.44 24.77
N TYR A 39 -0.08 11.11 24.65
CA TYR A 39 -1.10 10.31 24.00
C TYR A 39 -2.53 10.71 24.38
N ALA A 40 -3.19 11.52 23.56
CA ALA A 40 -4.60 11.30 23.31
C ALA A 40 -4.68 9.97 22.54
N GLU A 41 -5.35 8.97 23.09
CA GLU A 41 -5.64 7.68 22.42
C GLU A 41 -6.14 7.87 20.96
N ASN A 42 -6.82 9.00 20.72
CA ASN A 42 -7.25 9.47 19.41
C ASN A 42 -6.14 9.62 18.37
N ASP A 43 -4.91 10.01 18.76
CA ASP A 43 -3.80 10.21 17.84
C ASP A 43 -3.20 8.88 17.39
N ILE A 44 -3.07 7.90 18.30
CA ILE A 44 -2.64 6.54 17.93
C ILE A 44 -3.65 5.91 16.98
N ASN A 45 -4.93 5.96 17.32
CA ASN A 45 -5.99 5.38 16.50
C ASN A 45 -6.02 6.01 15.10
N THR A 46 -5.81 7.33 15.01
CA THR A 46 -5.70 8.03 13.73
C THR A 46 -4.50 7.54 12.93
N VAL A 47 -3.32 7.49 13.56
CA VAL A 47 -2.08 7.06 12.91
C VAL A 47 -2.18 5.63 12.39
N THR A 48 -2.68 4.72 13.22
CA THR A 48 -2.88 3.31 12.87
C THR A 48 -3.91 3.16 11.76
N ASN A 49 -5.00 3.93 11.77
CA ASN A 49 -5.99 3.89 10.70
C ASN A 49 -5.42 4.38 9.36
N ILE A 50 -4.63 5.45 9.36
CA ILE A 50 -3.94 5.93 8.16
C ILE A 50 -2.98 4.85 7.65
N ALA A 51 -2.13 4.29 8.52
CA ALA A 51 -1.21 3.21 8.14
C ALA A 51 -1.96 2.02 7.53
N ARG A 52 -3.06 1.60 8.16
CA ARG A 52 -3.90 0.49 7.66
C ARG A 52 -4.46 0.78 6.27
N ILE A 53 -4.96 1.99 6.02
CA ILE A 53 -5.48 2.38 4.70
C ILE A 53 -4.37 2.36 3.65
N MET A 54 -3.19 2.87 3.97
CA MET A 54 -2.05 2.88 3.05
C MET A 54 -1.54 1.46 2.73
N VAL A 55 -1.51 0.57 3.73
CA VAL A 55 -1.14 -0.83 3.53
C VAL A 55 -2.20 -1.57 2.71
N GLN A 56 -3.49 -1.33 2.97
CA GLN A 56 -4.58 -1.92 2.19
C GLN A 56 -4.47 -1.51 0.71
N ASP A 57 -4.17 -0.24 0.45
CA ASP A 57 -3.99 0.28 -0.91
C ASP A 57 -2.84 -0.42 -1.66
N VAL A 58 -1.74 -0.76 -0.98
CA VAL A 58 -0.66 -1.59 -1.53
C VAL A 58 -1.13 -3.03 -1.78
N ALA A 59 -1.85 -3.62 -0.82
CA ALA A 59 -2.35 -4.99 -0.93
C ALA A 59 -3.33 -5.15 -2.09
N ASP A 60 -4.18 -4.15 -2.33
CA ASP A 60 -5.14 -4.15 -3.43
C ASP A 60 -4.44 -4.17 -4.80
N VAL A 61 -3.40 -3.35 -4.99
CA VAL A 61 -2.59 -3.36 -6.23
C VAL A 61 -1.86 -4.69 -6.39
N PHE A 62 -1.32 -5.23 -5.29
CA PHE A 62 -0.66 -6.52 -5.31
C PHE A 62 -1.61 -7.65 -5.73
N GLY A 63 -2.84 -7.66 -5.23
CA GLY A 63 -3.86 -8.65 -5.62
C GLY A 63 -4.20 -8.62 -7.12
N VAL A 64 -4.22 -7.43 -7.74
CA VAL A 64 -4.43 -7.30 -9.20
C VAL A 64 -3.24 -7.88 -9.98
N ILE A 65 -2.01 -7.64 -9.51
CA ILE A 65 -0.79 -8.21 -10.11
C ILE A 65 -0.82 -9.74 -9.98
N GLU A 66 -1.20 -10.27 -8.81
CA GLU A 66 -1.27 -11.71 -8.58
C GLU A 66 -2.32 -12.38 -9.46
N GLN A 67 -3.56 -11.86 -9.51
CA GLN A 67 -4.60 -12.39 -10.39
C GLN A 67 -4.09 -12.46 -11.83
N ARG A 68 -3.58 -11.36 -12.37
CA ARG A 68 -3.16 -11.31 -13.78
C ARG A 68 -1.87 -12.08 -14.07
N GLY A 69 -0.94 -12.13 -13.11
CA GLY A 69 0.34 -12.83 -13.23
C GLY A 69 0.20 -14.35 -13.09
N PHE A 70 -0.73 -14.82 -12.26
CA PHE A 70 -0.97 -16.25 -12.03
C PHE A 70 -2.04 -16.85 -12.93
N ASP A 71 -2.97 -16.07 -13.47
CA ASP A 71 -3.98 -16.54 -14.44
C ASP A 71 -3.39 -16.79 -15.85
N THR A 72 -2.10 -16.47 -16.07
CA THR A 72 -1.43 -16.85 -17.32
C THR A 72 -1.19 -18.36 -17.29
N PRO A 73 -1.81 -19.18 -18.16
CA PRO A 73 -1.56 -20.61 -18.18
C PRO A 73 -0.07 -20.82 -18.43
N LYS A 74 0.59 -21.64 -17.60
CA LYS A 74 1.93 -22.12 -17.91
C LYS A 74 1.84 -22.79 -19.28
N LEU A 75 2.41 -22.18 -20.32
CA LEU A 75 2.62 -22.87 -21.59
C LEU A 75 3.47 -24.12 -21.25
N GLN A 76 2.85 -25.29 -21.35
CA GLN A 76 3.54 -26.57 -21.35
C GLN A 76 4.27 -26.78 -22.68
#